data_AF-A0A7C5AVG9-F1
#
_entry.id   AF-A0A7C5AVG9-F1
#
_cell.length_a   1.000
_cell.length_b   1.000
_cell.length_c   1.000
_cell.angle_alpha   90.00
_cell.angle_beta   90.00
_cell.angle_gamma   90.00
#
_symmetry.space_group_name_H-M   'P 1'
#
loop_
_entity.id
_entity.type
_entity.pdbx_description
1 polymer ?
#
loop_
_entity_poly.entity_id
_entity_poly.type
_entity_poly.pdbx_seq_one_letter_code
_entity_poly.pdbx_strand_id
1 'polypeptide(L)'
;MSATTLGRRAKRCIFPILARPLSLILLTLHCGGSIYLTKGTGKGLNLLGFIRLSGHMQALMHLAAPEETLIGGQAVMEGVMMRAPHSYSVAVRKPDGELVCEKMPVTRLSEKYRCFKYPIIRGIGSMGQSMYLGVKALHFSAGALLDEAPVAERRKQQLTGWIMALNLALSFLFFVFLYKFVPLYAATLLSGWNPALEGRIAFNLVDGLIRLLIFLAFLLALSRWRDVKRLFEYHGAEHKVVFNYESGRPVSVENARIFSTFHPRCGTSFLLVVMVIAIVVYSLIPFDGFALRFAARVALLPLVAGLSYEVVRLAARRERSLLAWLTAPGLWLQRITTRQPSDDQLQVAIQALEGAMTLEKEQGGVPVLA
;
A
#
# COMPACT_ATOMS: atom_id res chain seq x y z
N MET A 1 11.18 -43.93 57.04
CA MET A 1 12.29 -44.77 56.52
C MET A 1 12.23 -44.70 55.00
N SER A 2 13.29 -44.44 54.24
CA SER A 2 14.56 -43.79 54.56
C SER A 2 15.00 -42.97 53.34
N ALA A 3 15.64 -41.82 53.53
CA ALA A 3 16.24 -41.04 52.46
C ALA A 3 17.68 -40.66 52.87
N THR A 4 18.65 -41.20 52.12
CA THR A 4 20.12 -41.07 52.25
C THR A 4 20.71 -41.64 50.95
N THR A 5 21.68 -41.11 50.22
CA THR A 5 22.49 -39.85 50.21
C THR A 5 23.15 -39.76 48.80
N LEU A 6 23.87 -38.74 48.29
CA LEU A 6 24.60 -37.57 48.79
C LEU A 6 24.64 -36.48 47.67
N GLY A 7 25.58 -35.51 47.66
CA GLY A 7 26.23 -35.14 46.38
C GLY A 7 26.48 -33.68 45.93
N ARG A 8 26.67 -32.69 46.83
CA ARG A 8 27.37 -31.38 46.63
C ARG A 8 27.65 -30.81 45.19
N ARG A 9 27.06 -29.65 44.88
CA ARG A 9 27.65 -28.32 44.47
C ARG A 9 26.47 -27.40 44.04
N ALA A 10 26.43 -26.07 44.22
CA ALA A 10 27.43 -25.07 44.58
C ALA A 10 26.89 -24.00 45.61
N LYS A 11 27.60 -22.87 45.77
CA LYS A 11 27.61 -21.99 46.96
C LYS A 11 26.49 -20.94 47.05
N ARG A 12 26.20 -20.51 48.29
CA ARG A 12 25.38 -19.32 48.67
C ARG A 12 26.21 -18.02 48.75
N CYS A 13 25.47 -16.90 48.84
CA CYS A 13 25.72 -15.62 49.56
C CYS A 13 25.72 -14.38 48.64
N ILE A 14 24.69 -13.49 48.70
CA ILE A 14 24.45 -12.33 49.62
C ILE A 14 25.03 -11.00 49.06
N PHE A 15 24.21 -9.94 49.17
CA PHE A 15 24.40 -8.51 48.82
C PHE A 15 25.73 -7.85 49.27
N PRO A 16 26.25 -6.77 48.61
CA PRO A 16 25.72 -5.40 48.84
C PRO A 16 25.79 -4.30 47.71
N ILE A 17 24.74 -3.47 47.68
CA ILE A 17 24.65 -1.97 47.63
C ILE A 17 25.56 -1.12 46.70
N LEU A 18 24.96 -0.34 45.76
CA LEU A 18 24.89 1.16 45.71
C LEU A 18 24.22 1.65 44.39
N ALA A 19 23.05 2.33 44.44
CA ALA A 19 22.84 3.78 44.19
C ALA A 19 23.08 4.26 42.73
N ARG A 20 22.15 4.89 41.97
CA ARG A 20 21.09 5.91 42.26
C ARG A 20 19.89 5.81 41.25
N PRO A 21 18.78 6.58 41.43
CA PRO A 21 17.44 6.12 41.04
C PRO A 21 16.88 6.56 39.67
N LEU A 22 15.81 5.89 39.25
CA LEU A 22 14.85 6.35 38.24
C LEU A 22 14.09 7.59 38.74
N SER A 23 13.75 8.49 37.81
CA SER A 23 12.65 9.44 37.96
C SER A 23 11.69 9.32 36.77
N LEU A 24 10.59 8.58 36.97
CA LEU A 24 9.41 8.62 36.11
C LEU A 24 8.83 10.04 36.13
N ILE A 25 8.55 10.63 34.96
CA ILE A 25 7.68 11.80 34.86
C ILE A 25 6.30 11.33 34.40
N LEU A 26 5.41 11.20 35.37
CA LEU A 26 3.97 11.11 35.18
C LEU A 26 3.48 12.53 34.86
N LEU A 27 2.81 12.75 33.71
CA LEU A 27 2.22 14.05 33.39
C LEU A 27 0.69 14.00 33.50
N THR A 28 0.17 14.46 34.64
CA THR A 28 -1.26 14.72 34.84
C THR A 28 -1.65 16.06 34.21
N LEU A 29 -2.80 16.08 33.54
CA LEU A 29 -3.44 17.33 33.09
C LEU A 29 -4.14 18.01 34.27
N HIS A 30 -3.75 19.23 34.63
CA HIS A 30 -4.69 20.24 35.16
C HIS A 30 -4.17 21.69 35.06
N CYS A 31 -5.14 22.60 34.99
CA CYS A 31 -5.12 24.07 34.92
C CYS A 31 -3.86 24.87 35.37
N GLY A 32 -3.55 25.90 34.57
CA GLY A 32 -3.29 27.26 35.05
C GLY A 32 -1.96 27.56 35.75
N GLY A 33 -1.00 28.14 35.02
CA GLY A 33 0.20 28.74 35.61
C GLY A 33 1.14 29.35 34.57
N SER A 34 1.60 30.58 34.81
CA SER A 34 2.48 31.33 33.90
C SER A 34 3.82 30.64 33.65
N ILE A 35 4.26 30.60 32.39
CA ILE A 35 5.58 30.11 32.01
C ILE A 35 6.64 31.16 32.38
N TYR A 36 7.31 30.97 33.51
CA TYR A 36 8.56 31.68 33.80
C TYR A 36 9.71 31.01 33.02
N LEU A 37 10.22 31.71 32.00
CA LEU A 37 11.45 31.34 31.31
C LEU A 37 12.67 31.58 32.22
N THR A 38 13.04 30.56 32.99
CA THR A 38 14.32 30.55 33.71
C THR A 38 15.47 30.50 32.69
N LYS A 39 16.46 31.39 32.84
CA LYS A 39 17.69 31.38 32.02
C LYS A 39 18.55 30.14 32.36
N GLY A 40 18.20 29.00 31.79
CA GLY A 40 18.99 27.77 31.81
C GLY A 40 19.95 27.71 30.62
N THR A 41 21.25 27.52 30.89
CA THR A 41 22.30 27.36 29.87
C THR A 41 22.20 26.01 29.15
N GLY A 42 21.25 25.88 28.22
CA GLY A 42 21.12 24.74 27.32
C GLY A 42 21.74 25.04 25.96
N LYS A 43 22.71 24.22 25.51
CA LYS A 43 23.15 24.24 24.10
C LYS A 43 21.94 23.92 23.23
N GLY A 44 21.48 24.89 22.44
CA GLY A 44 20.35 24.73 21.54
C GLY A 44 20.54 23.50 20.64
N LEU A 45 19.47 22.74 20.43
CA LEU A 45 19.53 21.49 19.67
C LEU A 45 19.88 21.81 18.22
N ASN A 46 21.15 21.62 17.86
CA ASN A 46 21.64 21.85 16.51
C ASN A 46 20.95 20.91 15.51
N LEU A 47 20.95 21.28 14.21
CA LEU A 47 20.14 20.59 13.19
C LEU A 47 20.40 19.07 13.16
N LEU A 48 21.64 18.62 13.32
CA LEU A 48 21.96 17.19 13.43
C LEU A 48 21.42 16.55 14.72
N GLY A 49 21.40 17.27 15.85
CA GLY A 49 20.76 16.83 17.09
C GLY A 49 19.24 16.67 16.93
N PHE A 50 18.57 17.61 16.26
CA PHE A 50 17.14 17.54 15.96
C PHE A 50 16.80 16.39 15.00
N ILE A 51 17.60 16.21 13.94
CA ILE A 51 17.46 15.08 12.99
C ILE A 51 17.68 13.74 13.71
N ARG A 52 18.72 13.62 14.55
CA ARG A 52 18.97 12.41 15.35
C ARG A 52 17.85 12.14 16.35
N LEU A 53 17.34 13.16 17.04
CA LEU A 53 16.24 12.99 18.01
C LEU A 53 14.95 12.56 17.30
N SER A 54 14.62 13.21 16.19
CA SER A 54 13.48 12.83 15.33
C SER A 54 13.62 11.40 14.79
N GLY A 55 14.82 11.01 14.34
CA GLY A 55 15.12 9.66 13.88
C GLY A 55 14.96 8.60 14.97
N HIS A 56 15.47 8.84 16.18
CA HIS A 56 15.26 7.94 17.32
C HIS A 56 13.79 7.86 17.74
N MET A 57 13.07 8.99 17.73
CA MET A 57 11.65 9.05 18.09
C MET A 57 10.77 8.32 17.06
N GLN A 58 11.11 8.41 15.77
CA GLN A 58 10.49 7.61 14.71
C GLN A 58 10.84 6.11 14.81
N ALA A 59 12.07 5.77 15.20
CA ALA A 59 12.49 4.38 15.44
C ALA A 59 11.79 3.76 16.65
N LEU A 60 11.64 4.50 17.75
CA LEU A 60 10.86 4.09 18.93
C LEU A 60 9.38 3.86 18.59
N MET A 61 8.76 4.75 17.81
CA MET A 61 7.41 4.52 17.24
C MET A 61 7.34 3.38 16.21
N HIS A 62 8.48 2.83 15.77
CA HIS A 62 8.52 1.63 14.94
C HIS A 62 8.66 0.35 15.75
N LEU A 63 9.40 0.39 16.87
CA LEU A 63 9.57 -0.75 17.78
C LEU A 63 8.34 -1.00 18.68
N ALA A 64 7.57 0.05 18.98
CA ALA A 64 6.42 -0.02 19.89
C ALA A 64 5.07 -0.36 19.23
N ALA A 65 5.02 -0.52 17.91
CA ALA A 65 3.78 -0.87 17.20
C ALA A 65 3.78 -2.37 16.88
N PRO A 66 2.79 -3.17 17.33
CA PRO A 66 2.59 -4.49 16.77
C PRO A 66 2.38 -4.36 15.26
N GLU A 67 3.11 -5.14 14.45
CA GLU A 67 2.82 -5.23 13.03
C GLU A 67 1.61 -6.14 12.83
N GLU A 68 0.42 -5.56 12.95
CA GLU A 68 -0.85 -6.19 12.55
C GLU A 68 -0.68 -6.91 11.20
N THR A 69 -1.10 -8.18 11.15
CA THR A 69 -0.97 -9.03 9.96
C THR A 69 -2.02 -8.62 8.92
N LEU A 70 -1.78 -7.48 8.30
CA LEU A 70 -2.62 -6.89 7.27
C LEU A 70 -2.73 -7.81 6.06
N ILE A 71 -3.89 -8.42 5.91
CA ILE A 71 -4.32 -9.10 4.70
C ILE A 71 -4.78 -8.04 3.69
N GLY A 72 -4.54 -8.31 2.42
CA GLY A 72 -5.12 -7.55 1.32
C GLY A 72 -4.87 -8.27 0.01
N GLY A 73 -5.55 -7.86 -1.04
CA GLY A 73 -5.45 -8.52 -2.33
C GLY A 73 -5.34 -7.60 -3.54
N GLN A 74 -5.55 -8.22 -4.69
CA GLN A 74 -5.67 -7.57 -5.98
C GLN A 74 -6.59 -8.44 -6.85
N ALA A 75 -7.57 -7.83 -7.51
CA ALA A 75 -8.32 -8.52 -8.55
C ALA A 75 -7.42 -8.86 -9.76
N VAL A 76 -7.70 -9.99 -10.39
CA VAL A 76 -7.08 -10.46 -11.64
C VAL A 76 -8.19 -10.94 -12.60
N MET A 77 -7.83 -11.38 -13.80
CA MET A 77 -8.82 -11.87 -14.77
C MET A 77 -9.49 -13.13 -14.19
N GLU A 78 -10.82 -13.12 -14.10
CA GLU A 78 -11.61 -14.19 -13.47
C GLU A 78 -11.15 -14.65 -12.07
N GLY A 79 -10.53 -13.76 -11.29
CA GLY A 79 -9.97 -14.18 -10.02
C GLY A 79 -9.52 -13.09 -9.06
N VAL A 80 -8.97 -13.54 -7.93
CA VAL A 80 -8.41 -12.69 -6.88
C VAL A 80 -7.08 -13.26 -6.42
N MET A 81 -6.08 -12.38 -6.29
CA MET A 81 -4.87 -12.63 -5.52
C MET A 81 -5.09 -12.12 -4.10
N MET A 82 -4.85 -12.96 -3.09
CA MET A 82 -4.81 -12.59 -1.68
C MET A 82 -3.40 -12.75 -1.14
N ARG A 83 -2.96 -11.82 -0.30
CA ARG A 83 -1.64 -11.77 0.30
C ARG A 83 -1.73 -11.74 1.82
N ALA A 84 -0.97 -12.63 2.45
CA ALA A 84 -0.68 -12.66 3.87
C ALA A 84 0.76 -12.11 4.12
N PRO A 85 1.24 -12.04 5.38
CA PRO A 85 2.58 -11.55 5.70
C PRO A 85 3.74 -12.21 4.95
N HIS A 86 3.70 -13.55 4.81
CA HIS A 86 4.76 -14.39 4.24
C HIS A 86 4.27 -15.33 3.12
N SER A 87 3.01 -15.20 2.69
CA SER A 87 2.44 -15.98 1.58
C SER A 87 1.58 -15.11 0.65
N TYR A 88 1.33 -15.61 -0.56
CA TYR A 88 0.18 -15.21 -1.36
C TYR A 88 -0.46 -16.43 -2.00
N SER A 89 -1.71 -16.27 -2.41
CA SER A 89 -2.42 -17.22 -3.26
C SER A 89 -3.24 -16.47 -4.30
N VAL A 90 -3.33 -17.03 -5.50
CA VAL A 90 -4.22 -16.54 -6.56
C VAL A 90 -5.22 -17.65 -6.84
N ALA A 91 -6.51 -17.35 -6.70
CA ALA A 91 -7.57 -18.24 -7.16
C ALA A 91 -8.22 -17.64 -8.41
N VAL A 92 -8.48 -18.47 -9.41
CA VAL A 92 -9.05 -18.10 -10.71
C VAL A 92 -10.11 -19.12 -11.08
N ARG A 93 -11.26 -18.66 -11.57
CA ARG A 93 -12.31 -19.51 -12.15
C ARG A 93 -12.09 -19.64 -13.66
N LYS A 94 -11.95 -20.88 -14.12
CA LYS A 94 -11.84 -21.21 -15.54
C LYS A 94 -13.18 -21.10 -16.28
N PRO A 95 -13.18 -21.10 -17.62
CA PRO A 95 -14.41 -21.13 -18.43
C PRO A 95 -15.29 -22.36 -18.18
N ASP A 96 -14.69 -23.54 -17.93
CA ASP A 96 -15.38 -24.77 -17.52
C ASP A 96 -16.02 -24.71 -16.11
N GLY A 97 -15.70 -23.68 -15.33
CA GLY A 97 -16.17 -23.47 -13.96
C GLY A 97 -15.21 -23.95 -12.86
N GLU A 98 -14.13 -24.66 -13.20
CA GLU A 98 -13.10 -25.13 -12.25
C GLU A 98 -12.42 -23.95 -11.52
N LEU A 99 -12.11 -24.14 -10.24
CA LEU A 99 -11.32 -23.21 -9.45
C LEU A 99 -9.87 -23.68 -9.36
N VAL A 100 -8.96 -23.02 -10.08
CA VAL A 100 -7.51 -23.28 -9.99
C VAL A 100 -6.83 -22.28 -9.07
N CYS A 101 -5.84 -22.75 -8.30
CA CYS A 101 -5.14 -21.95 -7.29
C CYS A 101 -3.61 -22.08 -7.40
N GLU A 102 -2.89 -20.96 -7.53
CA GLU A 102 -1.44 -20.89 -7.25
C GLU A 102 -1.24 -20.44 -5.79
N LYS A 103 -0.42 -21.13 -5.00
CA LYS A 103 -0.02 -20.72 -3.63
C LYS A 103 1.50 -20.61 -3.56
N MET A 104 2.04 -19.53 -3.01
CA MET A 104 3.50 -19.34 -2.95
C MET A 104 4.00 -18.52 -1.75
N PRO A 105 5.21 -18.83 -1.24
CA PRO A 105 5.85 -18.06 -0.18
C PRO A 105 6.35 -16.70 -0.71
N VAL A 106 6.30 -15.68 0.16
CA VAL A 106 6.77 -14.32 -0.09
C VAL A 106 7.65 -13.88 1.07
N THR A 107 8.91 -13.57 0.78
CA THR A 107 9.78 -12.93 1.77
C THR A 107 9.48 -11.44 1.86
N ARG A 108 9.37 -10.89 3.08
CA ARG A 108 9.22 -9.44 3.25
C ARG A 108 10.53 -8.75 2.88
N LEU A 109 10.47 -7.75 2.00
CA LEU A 109 11.68 -7.03 1.53
C LEU A 109 12.47 -6.37 2.66
N SER A 110 11.79 -5.92 3.72
CA SER A 110 12.37 -5.34 4.94
C SER A 110 13.20 -6.33 5.77
N GLU A 111 12.89 -7.62 5.69
CA GLU A 111 13.66 -8.70 6.33
C GLU A 111 14.86 -9.07 5.47
N LYS A 112 14.67 -9.20 4.16
CA LYS A 112 15.74 -9.55 3.21
C LYS A 112 16.80 -8.45 3.04
N TYR A 113 16.41 -7.17 3.03
CA TYR A 113 17.34 -6.05 2.85
C TYR A 113 17.07 -4.91 3.83
N ARG A 114 18.13 -4.52 4.57
CA ARG A 114 18.06 -3.47 5.61
C ARG A 114 17.64 -2.09 5.08
N CYS A 115 17.89 -1.78 3.80
CA CYS A 115 17.49 -0.51 3.18
C CYS A 115 15.95 -0.32 3.15
N PHE A 116 15.18 -1.38 2.99
CA PHE A 116 13.70 -1.34 3.01
C PHE A 116 13.10 -1.25 4.42
N LYS A 117 13.91 -0.95 5.45
CA LYS A 117 13.40 -0.54 6.78
C LYS A 117 13.21 0.98 6.88
N TYR A 118 13.97 1.77 6.11
CA TYR A 118 13.89 3.23 6.12
C TYR A 118 12.60 3.75 5.47
N PRO A 119 12.02 4.86 5.96
CA PRO A 119 10.85 5.48 5.35
C PRO A 119 11.13 5.91 3.91
N ILE A 120 10.08 6.07 3.10
CA ILE A 120 10.11 6.37 1.65
C ILE A 120 10.66 5.19 0.84
N ILE A 121 11.88 4.73 1.13
CA ILE A 121 12.54 3.59 0.46
C ILE A 121 11.73 2.30 0.64
N ARG A 122 11.23 2.05 1.87
CA ARG A 122 10.33 0.91 2.14
C ARG A 122 9.04 0.95 1.32
N GLY A 123 8.49 2.14 1.07
CA GLY A 123 7.29 2.31 0.25
C GLY A 123 7.56 1.91 -1.18
N ILE A 124 8.65 2.41 -1.77
CA ILE A 124 9.11 2.03 -3.12
C ILE A 124 9.32 0.51 -3.21
N GLY A 125 9.96 -0.11 -2.21
CA GLY A 125 10.16 -1.56 -2.16
C GLY A 125 8.85 -2.34 -2.06
N SER A 126 7.99 -1.99 -1.11
CA SER A 126 6.69 -2.62 -0.88
C SER A 126 5.80 -2.53 -2.13
N MET A 127 5.72 -1.36 -2.76
CA MET A 127 5.02 -1.17 -4.03
C MET A 127 5.63 -1.98 -5.16
N GLY A 128 6.96 -2.01 -5.30
CA GLY A 128 7.66 -2.78 -6.33
C GLY A 128 7.40 -4.28 -6.20
N GLN A 129 7.40 -4.81 -4.97
CA GLN A 129 7.03 -6.21 -4.71
C GLN A 129 5.56 -6.47 -5.04
N SER A 130 4.64 -5.62 -4.60
CA SER A 130 3.21 -5.79 -4.90
C SER A 130 2.93 -5.71 -6.41
N MET A 131 3.60 -4.83 -7.15
CA MET A 131 3.51 -4.74 -8.60
C MET A 131 4.07 -6.00 -9.29
N TYR A 132 5.23 -6.51 -8.84
CA TYR A 132 5.81 -7.76 -9.35
C TYR A 132 4.87 -8.95 -9.13
N LEU A 133 4.32 -9.11 -7.91
CA LEU A 133 3.35 -10.16 -7.58
C LEU A 133 2.04 -9.98 -8.37
N GLY A 134 1.56 -8.75 -8.53
CA GLY A 134 0.36 -8.44 -9.32
C GLY A 134 0.51 -8.79 -10.80
N VAL A 135 1.66 -8.46 -11.41
CA VAL A 135 1.99 -8.87 -12.79
C VAL A 135 2.06 -10.39 -12.90
N LYS A 136 2.70 -11.06 -11.94
CA LYS A 136 2.76 -12.52 -11.92
C LYS A 136 1.35 -13.16 -11.80
N ALA A 137 0.52 -12.66 -10.90
CA ALA A 137 -0.85 -13.14 -10.71
C ALA A 137 -1.72 -12.91 -11.97
N LEU A 138 -1.52 -11.79 -12.68
CA LEU A 138 -2.15 -11.54 -13.97
C LEU A 138 -1.69 -12.57 -15.03
N HIS A 139 -0.40 -12.88 -15.11
CA HIS A 139 0.11 -13.94 -16.00
C HIS A 139 -0.46 -15.33 -15.66
N PHE A 140 -0.55 -15.68 -14.38
CA PHE A 140 -1.20 -16.93 -13.96
C PHE A 140 -2.68 -16.97 -14.39
N SER A 141 -3.43 -15.89 -14.14
CA SER A 141 -4.85 -15.81 -14.54
C SER A 141 -5.07 -15.89 -16.05
N ALA A 142 -4.21 -15.24 -16.84
CA ALA A 142 -4.26 -15.34 -18.30
C ALA A 142 -3.91 -16.75 -18.79
N GLY A 143 -2.96 -17.44 -18.15
CA GLY A 143 -2.62 -18.84 -18.45
C GLY A 143 -3.79 -19.78 -18.18
N ALA A 144 -4.40 -19.68 -16.99
CA ALA A 144 -5.54 -20.51 -16.58
C ALA A 144 -6.74 -20.39 -17.53
N LEU A 145 -7.01 -19.20 -18.06
CA LEU A 145 -8.08 -18.95 -19.04
C LEU A 145 -7.76 -19.45 -20.46
N LEU A 146 -6.50 -19.77 -20.76
CA LEU A 146 -6.04 -20.23 -22.07
C LEU A 146 -5.73 -21.74 -22.10
N ASP A 147 -5.78 -22.45 -20.97
CA ASP A 147 -5.37 -23.86 -20.92
C ASP A 147 -6.27 -24.79 -21.76
N GLU A 148 -7.53 -24.41 -22.00
CA GLU A 148 -8.47 -25.13 -22.87
C GLU A 148 -8.30 -24.82 -24.38
N ALA A 149 -7.42 -23.88 -24.77
CA ALA A 149 -7.21 -23.54 -26.17
C ALA A 149 -6.46 -24.65 -26.95
N PRO A 150 -6.86 -24.99 -28.19
CA PRO A 150 -6.28 -26.10 -28.94
C PRO A 150 -4.77 -25.91 -29.20
N VAL A 151 -4.03 -27.01 -29.13
CA VAL A 151 -2.55 -27.07 -29.09
C VAL A 151 -1.84 -26.33 -30.24
N ALA A 152 -2.51 -26.13 -31.38
CA ALA A 152 -2.01 -25.33 -32.50
C ALA A 152 -1.77 -23.85 -32.14
N GLU A 153 -2.57 -23.26 -31.23
CA GLU A 153 -2.42 -21.87 -30.78
C GLU A 153 -1.27 -21.73 -29.76
N ARG A 154 -1.04 -22.73 -28.89
CA ARG A 154 0.10 -22.77 -27.93
C ARG A 154 1.47 -22.65 -28.62
N ARG A 155 1.57 -22.93 -29.93
CA ARG A 155 2.83 -22.83 -30.69
C ARG A 155 3.08 -21.46 -31.35
N LYS A 156 2.06 -20.59 -31.47
CA LYS A 156 2.25 -19.18 -31.87
C LYS A 156 2.93 -18.34 -30.77
N GLN A 157 3.04 -18.89 -29.57
CA GLN A 157 3.37 -18.23 -28.29
C GLN A 157 4.84 -17.78 -28.14
N GLN A 158 5.72 -18.09 -29.12
CA GLN A 158 7.14 -17.70 -29.13
C GLN A 158 7.48 -16.54 -30.08
N LEU A 159 6.65 -16.26 -31.10
CA LEU A 159 6.71 -15.01 -31.89
C LEU A 159 6.15 -13.80 -31.09
N THR A 160 5.58 -14.05 -29.92
CA THR A 160 4.73 -13.15 -29.16
C THR A 160 5.46 -12.26 -28.16
N GLY A 161 6.64 -12.68 -27.67
CA GLY A 161 7.36 -11.99 -26.58
C GLY A 161 7.73 -10.54 -26.92
N TRP A 162 8.23 -10.31 -28.14
CA TRP A 162 8.54 -8.96 -28.63
C TRP A 162 7.30 -8.09 -28.85
N ILE A 163 6.19 -8.69 -29.30
CA ILE A 163 4.91 -7.97 -29.47
C ILE A 163 4.33 -7.58 -28.11
N MET A 164 4.42 -8.46 -27.10
CA MET A 164 4.04 -8.12 -25.72
C MET A 164 4.94 -7.04 -25.13
N ALA A 165 6.26 -7.12 -25.32
CA ALA A 165 7.19 -6.09 -24.87
C ALA A 165 6.93 -4.73 -25.55
N LEU A 166 6.63 -4.73 -26.85
CA LEU A 166 6.25 -3.53 -27.61
C LEU A 166 4.92 -2.95 -27.09
N ASN A 167 3.88 -3.77 -26.92
CA ASN A 167 2.60 -3.33 -26.38
C ASN A 167 2.73 -2.77 -24.96
N LEU A 168 3.56 -3.38 -24.12
CA LEU A 168 3.86 -2.88 -22.77
C LEU A 168 4.62 -1.54 -22.82
N ALA A 169 5.63 -1.42 -23.68
CA ALA A 169 6.38 -0.18 -23.88
C ALA A 169 5.51 0.96 -24.43
N LEU A 170 4.65 0.68 -25.42
CA LEU A 170 3.68 1.63 -25.97
C LEU A 170 2.64 2.04 -24.91
N SER A 171 2.13 1.10 -24.12
CA SER A 171 1.18 1.39 -23.03
C SER A 171 1.83 2.25 -21.93
N PHE A 172 3.08 1.98 -21.59
CA PHE A 172 3.84 2.78 -20.63
C PHE A 172 4.14 4.18 -21.18
N LEU A 173 4.55 4.30 -22.44
CA LEU A 173 4.80 5.59 -23.10
C LEU A 173 3.51 6.41 -23.21
N PHE A 174 2.39 5.78 -23.59
CA PHE A 174 1.06 6.40 -23.60
C PHE A 174 0.65 6.87 -22.21
N PHE A 175 0.90 6.07 -21.17
CA PHE A 175 0.64 6.47 -19.78
C PHE A 175 1.48 7.70 -19.37
N VAL A 176 2.78 7.70 -19.66
CA VAL A 176 3.64 8.87 -19.39
C VAL A 176 3.18 10.10 -20.18
N PHE A 177 2.82 9.94 -21.46
CA PHE A 177 2.26 11.01 -22.27
C PHE A 177 0.96 11.57 -21.66
N LEU A 178 -0.06 10.72 -21.47
CA LEU A 178 -1.37 11.11 -20.97
C LEU A 178 -1.35 11.69 -19.55
N TYR A 179 -0.52 11.14 -18.66
CA TYR A 179 -0.50 11.52 -17.25
C TYR A 179 0.62 12.47 -16.82
N LYS A 180 1.66 12.70 -17.65
CA LYS A 180 2.74 13.67 -17.36
C LYS A 180 2.85 14.77 -18.40
N PHE A 181 2.76 14.47 -19.69
CA PHE A 181 2.90 15.47 -20.75
C PHE A 181 1.61 16.30 -20.90
N VAL A 182 0.47 15.65 -21.14
CA VAL A 182 -0.81 16.33 -21.42
C VAL A 182 -1.23 17.31 -20.32
N PRO A 183 -1.18 16.99 -19.00
CA PRO A 183 -1.59 17.94 -17.96
C PRO A 183 -0.66 19.15 -17.87
N LEU A 184 0.65 18.95 -18.01
CA LEU A 184 1.65 20.02 -17.98
C LEU A 184 1.51 20.93 -19.20
N TYR A 185 1.27 20.35 -20.38
CA TYR A 185 1.08 21.10 -21.62
C TYR A 185 -0.22 21.93 -21.57
N ALA A 186 -1.34 21.32 -21.16
CA ALA A 186 -2.61 22.01 -20.97
C ALA A 186 -2.51 23.15 -19.94
N ALA A 187 -1.85 22.92 -18.80
CA ALA A 187 -1.60 23.98 -17.82
C ALA A 187 -0.73 25.12 -18.38
N THR A 188 0.27 24.80 -19.22
CA THR A 188 1.13 25.80 -19.89
C THR A 188 0.33 26.66 -20.86
N LEU A 189 -0.54 26.06 -21.68
CA LEU A 189 -1.43 26.79 -22.58
C LEU A 189 -2.37 27.73 -21.80
N LEU A 190 -3.01 27.23 -20.74
CA LEU A 190 -3.92 28.04 -19.91
C LEU A 190 -3.19 29.18 -19.18
N SER A 191 -1.96 28.97 -18.70
CA SER A 191 -1.18 30.06 -18.12
C SER A 191 -0.80 31.14 -19.13
N GLY A 192 -0.62 30.79 -20.40
CA GLY A 192 -0.40 31.78 -21.47
C GLY A 192 -1.63 32.62 -21.82
N TRP A 193 -2.82 32.23 -21.37
CA TRP A 193 -4.07 32.96 -21.62
C TRP A 193 -4.55 33.79 -20.42
N ASN A 194 -4.04 33.52 -19.22
CA ASN A 194 -4.45 34.23 -18.01
C ASN A 194 -3.24 34.48 -17.07
N PRO A 195 -2.77 35.73 -16.96
CA PRO A 195 -1.64 36.10 -16.08
C PRO A 195 -1.82 35.70 -14.61
N ALA A 196 -3.06 35.56 -14.12
CA ALA A 196 -3.33 35.09 -12.76
C ALA A 196 -2.85 33.65 -12.50
N LEU A 197 -2.55 32.87 -13.55
CA LEU A 197 -2.07 31.50 -13.46
C LEU A 197 -0.54 31.36 -13.59
N GLU A 198 0.19 32.45 -13.80
CA GLU A 198 1.67 32.44 -13.86
C GLU A 198 2.32 32.10 -12.51
N GLY A 199 1.64 32.44 -11.40
CA GLY A 199 2.13 32.18 -10.05
C GLY A 199 2.37 30.69 -9.80
N ARG A 200 3.56 30.33 -9.27
CA ARG A 200 4.01 28.93 -9.08
C ARG A 200 2.98 28.01 -8.42
N ILE A 201 2.26 28.52 -7.42
CA ILE A 201 1.22 27.76 -6.70
C ILE A 201 -0.01 27.56 -7.59
N ALA A 202 -0.50 28.62 -8.23
CA ALA A 202 -1.64 28.56 -9.16
C ALA A 202 -1.37 27.60 -10.32
N PHE A 203 -0.19 27.70 -10.95
CA PHE A 203 0.23 26.80 -12.04
C PHE A 203 0.20 25.32 -11.63
N ASN A 204 0.81 24.97 -10.49
CA ASN A 204 0.85 23.57 -10.03
C ASN A 204 -0.52 23.08 -9.53
N LEU A 205 -1.38 23.96 -9.03
CA LEU A 205 -2.76 23.63 -8.67
C LEU A 205 -3.61 23.34 -9.92
N VAL A 206 -3.51 24.17 -10.96
CA VAL A 206 -4.20 23.96 -12.25
C VAL A 206 -3.73 22.67 -12.93
N ASP A 207 -2.43 22.44 -13.02
CA ASP A 207 -1.88 21.18 -13.53
C ASP A 207 -2.32 19.95 -12.70
N GLY A 208 -2.37 20.09 -11.37
CA GLY A 208 -2.89 19.07 -10.47
C GLY A 208 -4.37 18.75 -10.72
N LEU A 209 -5.19 19.78 -10.90
CA LEU A 209 -6.61 19.67 -11.20
C LEU A 209 -6.86 19.04 -12.57
N ILE A 210 -6.16 19.48 -13.62
CA ILE A 210 -6.25 18.89 -14.97
C ILE A 210 -5.88 17.41 -14.93
N ARG A 211 -4.79 17.05 -14.22
CA ARG A 211 -4.35 15.67 -14.03
C ARG A 211 -5.41 14.82 -13.33
N LEU A 212 -6.06 15.37 -12.29
CA LEU A 212 -7.16 14.70 -11.58
C LEU A 212 -8.39 14.51 -12.47
N LEU A 213 -8.77 15.53 -13.25
CA LEU A 213 -9.89 15.45 -14.19
C LEU A 213 -9.63 14.41 -15.30
N ILE A 214 -8.42 14.40 -15.89
CA ILE A 214 -8.02 13.38 -16.87
C ILE A 214 -8.07 11.98 -16.26
N PHE A 215 -7.55 11.81 -15.04
CA PHE A 215 -7.62 10.53 -14.33
C PHE A 215 -9.05 10.05 -14.11
N LEU A 216 -9.93 10.92 -13.59
CA LEU A 216 -11.33 10.60 -13.34
C LEU A 216 -12.08 10.29 -14.64
N ALA A 217 -11.86 11.06 -15.69
CA ALA A 217 -12.47 10.82 -17.01
C ALA A 217 -12.02 9.48 -17.61
N PHE A 218 -10.72 9.18 -17.57
CA PHE A 218 -10.16 7.91 -18.03
C PHE A 218 -10.70 6.72 -17.22
N LEU A 219 -10.73 6.82 -15.90
CA LEU A 219 -11.26 5.78 -15.01
C LEU A 219 -12.75 5.55 -15.23
N LEU A 220 -13.54 6.61 -15.42
CA LEU A 220 -14.96 6.52 -15.75
C LEU A 220 -15.17 5.86 -17.12
N ALA A 221 -14.38 6.19 -18.13
CA ALA A 221 -14.44 5.55 -19.44
C ALA A 221 -14.13 4.04 -19.36
N LEU A 222 -13.02 3.67 -18.72
CA LEU A 222 -12.65 2.26 -18.50
C LEU A 222 -13.74 1.51 -17.73
N SER A 223 -14.38 2.12 -16.72
CA SER A 223 -15.43 1.49 -15.91
C SER A 223 -16.69 1.06 -16.69
N ARG A 224 -16.82 1.45 -17.97
CA ARG A 224 -17.92 1.05 -18.87
C ARG A 224 -17.58 -0.18 -19.71
N TRP A 225 -16.32 -0.58 -19.82
CA TRP A 225 -15.93 -1.80 -20.53
C TRP A 225 -16.28 -3.04 -19.70
N ARG A 226 -16.80 -4.08 -20.35
CA ARG A 226 -17.36 -5.26 -19.69
C ARG A 226 -16.33 -5.97 -18.81
N ASP A 227 -15.12 -6.14 -19.33
CA ASP A 227 -14.05 -6.88 -18.65
C ASP A 227 -13.51 -6.09 -17.45
N VAL A 228 -13.38 -4.78 -17.58
CA VAL A 228 -13.01 -3.88 -16.47
C VAL A 228 -14.10 -3.83 -15.40
N LYS A 229 -15.38 -3.80 -15.79
CA LYS A 229 -16.50 -3.91 -14.84
C LYS A 229 -16.41 -5.23 -14.06
N ARG A 230 -16.15 -6.35 -14.74
CA ARG A 230 -16.02 -7.67 -14.11
C ARG A 230 -14.79 -7.75 -13.18
N LEU A 231 -13.66 -7.15 -13.57
CA LEU A 231 -12.51 -6.97 -12.69
C LEU A 231 -12.86 -6.15 -11.42
N PHE A 232 -13.67 -5.10 -11.55
CA PHE A 232 -14.16 -4.32 -10.41
C PHE A 232 -15.19 -5.06 -9.53
N GLU A 233 -15.89 -6.08 -10.06
CA GLU A 233 -16.71 -7.00 -9.27
C GLU A 233 -15.83 -7.92 -8.42
N TYR A 234 -14.79 -8.56 -9.01
CA TYR A 234 -13.80 -9.33 -8.25
C TYR A 234 -13.04 -8.49 -7.19
N HIS A 235 -12.78 -7.21 -7.47
CA HIS A 235 -12.23 -6.26 -6.49
C HIS A 235 -13.21 -5.99 -5.34
N GLY A 236 -14.52 -5.92 -5.63
CA GLY A 236 -15.55 -5.87 -4.60
C GLY A 236 -15.64 -7.16 -3.77
N ALA A 237 -15.38 -8.32 -4.38
CA ALA A 237 -15.29 -9.60 -3.67
C ALA A 237 -14.10 -9.64 -2.72
N GLU A 238 -12.92 -9.19 -3.16
CA GLU A 238 -11.70 -9.09 -2.34
C GLU A 238 -11.95 -8.24 -1.09
N HIS A 239 -12.42 -7.00 -1.24
CA HIS A 239 -12.76 -6.12 -0.11
C HIS A 239 -13.78 -6.74 0.87
N LYS A 240 -14.84 -7.39 0.36
CA LYS A 240 -15.86 -8.02 1.21
C LYS A 240 -15.32 -9.21 2.00
N VAL A 241 -14.46 -10.02 1.39
CA VAL A 241 -13.84 -11.19 2.04
C VAL A 241 -12.79 -10.77 3.06
N VAL A 242 -12.00 -9.73 2.77
CA VAL A 242 -11.06 -9.12 3.73
C VAL A 242 -11.82 -8.56 4.93
N PHE A 243 -12.87 -7.75 4.73
CA PHE A 243 -13.72 -7.28 5.83
C PHE A 243 -14.35 -8.41 6.64
N ASN A 244 -14.77 -9.50 6.00
CA ASN A 244 -15.35 -10.64 6.71
C ASN A 244 -14.31 -11.31 7.63
N TYR A 245 -13.11 -11.57 7.13
CA TYR A 245 -12.00 -12.10 7.92
C TYR A 245 -11.65 -11.18 9.10
N GLU A 246 -11.52 -9.88 8.85
CA GLU A 246 -11.16 -8.88 9.88
C GLU A 246 -12.27 -8.67 10.92
N SER A 247 -13.53 -9.00 10.60
CA SER A 247 -14.63 -8.96 11.56
C SER A 247 -14.60 -10.10 12.60
N GLY A 248 -13.68 -11.06 12.45
CA GLY A 248 -13.60 -12.26 13.29
C GLY A 248 -14.74 -13.26 13.07
N ARG A 249 -15.64 -13.02 12.11
CA ARG A 249 -16.74 -13.93 11.75
C ARG A 249 -16.22 -15.11 10.91
N PRO A 250 -16.95 -16.24 10.87
CA PRO A 250 -16.63 -17.34 9.96
C PRO A 250 -16.60 -16.84 8.50
N VAL A 251 -15.49 -17.07 7.82
CA VAL A 251 -15.34 -16.73 6.40
C VAL A 251 -16.28 -17.61 5.58
N SER A 252 -17.28 -16.99 4.95
CA SER A 252 -18.30 -17.64 4.14
C SER A 252 -18.88 -16.63 3.15
N VAL A 253 -19.50 -17.12 2.06
CA VAL A 253 -20.18 -16.25 1.07
C VAL A 253 -21.27 -15.43 1.75
N GLU A 254 -22.05 -16.05 2.62
CA GLU A 254 -23.18 -15.41 3.31
C GLU A 254 -22.74 -14.27 4.24
N ASN A 255 -21.67 -14.50 5.03
CA ASN A 255 -21.10 -13.44 5.86
C ASN A 255 -20.37 -12.39 5.02
N ALA A 256 -19.70 -12.75 3.93
CA ALA A 256 -19.04 -11.78 3.05
C ALA A 256 -20.05 -10.86 2.34
N ARG A 257 -21.25 -11.38 1.98
CA ARG A 257 -22.31 -10.66 1.27
C ARG A 257 -22.67 -9.33 1.92
N ILE A 258 -22.74 -9.29 3.25
CA ILE A 258 -23.21 -8.11 4.02
C ILE A 258 -22.19 -6.98 4.16
N PHE A 259 -20.91 -7.23 3.87
CA PHE A 259 -19.87 -6.19 4.01
C PHE A 259 -19.86 -5.20 2.85
N SER A 260 -19.25 -4.04 3.11
CA SER A 260 -19.07 -2.97 2.12
C SER A 260 -18.05 -3.36 1.05
N THR A 261 -18.22 -2.88 -0.18
CA THR A 261 -17.15 -2.93 -1.20
C THR A 261 -16.17 -1.76 -1.07
N PHE A 262 -16.33 -0.87 -0.08
CA PHE A 262 -15.46 0.29 0.12
C PHE A 262 -14.53 0.07 1.31
N HIS A 263 -13.26 -0.25 1.04
CA HIS A 263 -12.25 -0.61 2.02
C HIS A 263 -11.22 0.51 2.23
N PRO A 264 -10.94 0.96 3.47
CA PRO A 264 -10.08 2.11 3.73
C PRO A 264 -8.62 1.89 3.30
N ARG A 265 -8.14 0.64 3.33
CA ARG A 265 -6.75 0.27 3.01
C ARG A 265 -6.53 -0.13 1.53
N CYS A 266 -7.52 0.05 0.66
CA CYS A 266 -7.41 -0.21 -0.77
C CYS A 266 -6.33 0.63 -1.46
N GLY A 267 -5.58 0.04 -2.40
CA GLY A 267 -4.59 0.75 -3.22
C GLY A 267 -5.16 1.88 -4.10
N THR A 268 -6.47 1.92 -4.33
CA THR A 268 -7.11 3.05 -5.03
C THR A 268 -7.10 4.33 -4.19
N SER A 269 -7.14 4.23 -2.86
CA SER A 269 -6.96 5.37 -1.95
C SER A 269 -5.54 5.94 -2.02
N PHE A 270 -4.53 5.07 -2.24
CA PHE A 270 -3.15 5.50 -2.44
C PHE A 270 -2.96 6.37 -3.69
N LEU A 271 -3.72 6.14 -4.78
CA LEU A 271 -3.61 6.95 -6.00
C LEU A 271 -3.97 8.43 -5.79
N LEU A 272 -4.99 8.75 -4.98
CA LEU A 272 -5.29 10.15 -4.67
C LEU A 272 -4.28 10.78 -3.72
N VAL A 273 -3.75 10.03 -2.74
CA VAL A 273 -2.65 10.53 -1.90
C VAL A 273 -1.43 10.85 -2.78
N VAL A 274 -1.10 10.01 -3.76
CA VAL A 274 -0.05 10.31 -4.77
C VAL A 274 -0.32 11.60 -5.52
N MET A 275 -1.57 11.90 -5.92
CA MET A 275 -1.90 13.14 -6.63
C MET A 275 -1.75 14.37 -5.72
N VAL A 276 -2.26 14.31 -4.49
CA VAL A 276 -2.16 15.42 -3.53
C VAL A 276 -0.69 15.69 -3.15
N ILE A 277 0.07 14.63 -2.84
CA ILE A 277 1.50 14.75 -2.52
C ILE A 277 2.30 15.22 -3.74
N ALA A 278 1.94 14.83 -4.97
CA ALA A 278 2.56 15.36 -6.18
C ALA A 278 2.39 16.88 -6.32
N ILE A 279 1.19 17.42 -6.07
CA ILE A 279 0.94 18.88 -6.12
C ILE A 279 1.84 19.61 -5.10
N VAL A 280 1.93 19.10 -3.87
CA VAL A 280 2.80 19.68 -2.84
C VAL A 280 4.27 19.61 -3.27
N VAL A 281 4.79 18.43 -3.62
CA VAL A 281 6.20 18.26 -4.01
C VAL A 281 6.57 19.10 -5.24
N TYR A 282 5.72 19.16 -6.26
CA TYR A 282 5.99 19.95 -7.47
C TYR A 282 5.85 21.46 -7.28
N SER A 283 5.06 21.93 -6.28
CA SER A 283 4.96 23.36 -5.98
C SER A 283 6.15 23.91 -5.19
N LEU A 284 6.83 23.07 -4.41
CA LEU A 284 7.98 23.45 -3.58
C LEU A 284 9.28 23.63 -4.38
N ILE A 285 9.48 22.89 -5.47
CA ILE A 285 10.75 22.87 -6.21
C ILE A 285 10.63 23.73 -7.48
N PRO A 286 11.40 24.84 -7.61
CA PRO A 286 11.41 25.64 -8.83
C PRO A 286 12.12 24.89 -9.96
N PHE A 287 11.44 24.77 -11.11
CA PHE A 287 12.04 24.34 -12.36
C PHE A 287 11.56 25.27 -13.47
N ASP A 288 12.49 25.79 -14.26
CA ASP A 288 12.22 26.74 -15.32
C ASP A 288 12.33 26.09 -16.70
N GLY A 289 11.46 26.50 -17.62
CA GLY A 289 11.29 25.84 -18.92
C GLY A 289 10.48 24.54 -18.86
N PHE A 290 9.76 24.24 -19.95
CA PHE A 290 8.87 23.09 -20.05
C PHE A 290 9.61 21.75 -19.90
N ALA A 291 10.74 21.58 -20.60
CA ALA A 291 11.50 20.33 -20.62
C ALA A 291 12.05 19.95 -19.23
N LEU A 292 12.59 20.92 -18.48
CA LEU A 292 13.11 20.68 -17.13
C LEU A 292 11.98 20.38 -16.15
N ARG A 293 10.84 21.11 -16.21
CA ARG A 293 9.63 20.79 -15.44
C ARG A 293 9.17 19.35 -15.71
N PHE A 294 9.10 18.94 -16.97
CA PHE A 294 8.70 17.58 -17.35
C PHE A 294 9.66 16.52 -16.82
N ALA A 295 10.96 16.66 -17.09
CA ALA A 295 12.01 15.73 -16.65
C ALA A 295 12.03 15.58 -15.12
N ALA A 296 11.97 16.69 -14.38
CA ALA A 296 11.94 16.68 -12.93
C ALA A 296 10.69 15.97 -12.38
N ARG A 297 9.51 16.18 -12.98
CA ARG A 297 8.26 15.52 -12.56
C ARG A 297 8.29 14.01 -12.76
N VAL A 298 9.03 13.52 -13.76
CA VAL A 298 9.31 12.09 -13.95
C VAL A 298 10.34 11.60 -12.92
N ALA A 299 11.47 12.30 -12.76
CA ALA A 299 12.54 11.94 -11.82
C ALA A 299 12.08 11.91 -10.34
N LEU A 300 11.11 12.76 -9.96
CA LEU A 300 10.55 12.84 -8.61
C LEU A 300 9.47 11.77 -8.32
N LEU A 301 9.09 10.92 -9.30
CA LEU A 301 8.09 9.86 -9.10
C LEU A 301 8.40 8.93 -7.91
N PRO A 302 9.64 8.42 -7.71
CA PRO A 302 9.94 7.54 -6.59
C PRO A 302 9.78 8.24 -5.23
N LEU A 303 10.15 9.52 -5.15
CA LEU A 303 9.99 10.34 -3.94
C LEU A 303 8.51 10.53 -3.61
N VAL A 304 7.70 10.94 -4.59
CA VAL A 304 6.24 11.11 -4.42
C VAL A 304 5.58 9.79 -4.01
N ALA A 305 5.91 8.68 -4.67
CA ALA A 305 5.37 7.35 -4.35
C ALA A 305 5.73 6.91 -2.92
N GLY A 306 7.00 7.02 -2.54
CA GLY A 306 7.47 6.66 -1.21
C GLY A 306 6.87 7.54 -0.11
N LEU A 307 6.79 8.87 -0.30
CA LEU A 307 6.11 9.79 0.63
C LEU A 307 4.63 9.44 0.78
N SER A 308 3.94 9.15 -0.32
CA SER A 308 2.51 8.80 -0.31
C SER A 308 2.25 7.49 0.44
N TYR A 309 3.16 6.51 0.32
CA TYR A 309 3.09 5.27 1.08
C TYR A 309 3.21 5.52 2.58
N GLU A 310 4.13 6.40 3.01
CA GLU A 310 4.25 6.76 4.43
C GLU A 310 3.01 7.48 4.96
N VAL A 311 2.41 8.39 4.17
CA VAL A 311 1.18 9.09 4.55
C VAL A 311 0.01 8.11 4.69
N VAL A 312 -0.17 7.18 3.74
CA VAL A 312 -1.21 6.13 3.82
C VAL A 312 -0.97 5.20 5.01
N ARG A 313 0.28 4.73 5.24
CA ARG A 313 0.62 3.86 6.38
C ARG A 313 0.39 4.56 7.73
N LEU A 314 0.64 5.88 7.81
CA LEU A 314 0.39 6.66 9.02
C LEU A 314 -1.10 6.94 9.24
N ALA A 315 -1.87 7.21 8.17
CA ALA A 315 -3.32 7.39 8.23
C ALA A 315 -4.03 6.12 8.67
N ALA A 316 -3.67 4.96 8.11
CA ALA A 316 -4.24 3.66 8.47
C ALA A 316 -4.02 3.31 9.95
N ARG A 317 -2.89 3.70 10.55
CA ARG A 317 -2.62 3.54 12.00
C ARG A 317 -3.45 4.46 12.91
N ARG A 318 -4.23 5.39 12.36
CA ARG A 318 -4.95 6.42 13.12
C ARG A 318 -6.30 6.76 12.47
N GLU A 319 -7.18 5.76 12.41
CA GLU A 319 -8.51 5.86 11.78
C GLU A 319 -9.37 7.04 12.27
N ARG A 320 -9.19 7.48 13.53
CA ARG A 320 -9.91 8.64 14.12
C ARG A 320 -9.16 9.98 14.04
N SER A 321 -8.12 10.09 13.22
CA SER A 321 -7.31 11.32 13.10
C SER A 321 -7.65 12.15 11.87
N LEU A 322 -7.20 13.41 11.84
CA LEU A 322 -7.27 14.28 10.66
C LEU A 322 -6.60 13.66 9.41
N LEU A 323 -5.68 12.71 9.58
CA LEU A 323 -5.05 12.00 8.45
C LEU A 323 -6.03 11.04 7.74
N ALA A 324 -7.06 10.53 8.44
CA ALA A 324 -8.08 9.69 7.82
C ALA A 324 -8.93 10.45 6.79
N TRP A 325 -9.08 11.77 6.95
CA TRP A 325 -9.71 12.64 5.95
C TRP A 325 -8.89 12.75 4.66
N LEU A 326 -7.55 12.61 4.70
CA LEU A 326 -6.72 12.57 3.48
C LEU A 326 -6.97 11.29 2.66
N THR A 327 -7.36 10.19 3.31
CA THR A 327 -7.74 8.94 2.65
C THR A 327 -9.21 8.87 2.25
N ALA A 328 -10.09 9.73 2.79
CA ALA A 328 -11.52 9.71 2.51
C ALA A 328 -11.90 9.93 1.03
N PRO A 329 -11.23 10.81 0.26
CA PRO A 329 -11.43 10.88 -1.20
C PRO A 329 -11.15 9.55 -1.92
N GLY A 330 -10.26 8.72 -1.36
CA GLY A 330 -9.96 7.38 -1.88
C GLY A 330 -11.16 6.44 -1.85
N LEU A 331 -11.98 6.51 -0.80
CA LEU A 331 -13.24 5.78 -0.71
C LEU A 331 -14.25 6.25 -1.77
N TRP A 332 -14.19 7.50 -2.22
CA TRP A 332 -15.06 7.98 -3.30
C TRP A 332 -14.67 7.40 -4.66
N LEU A 333 -13.38 7.19 -4.95
CA LEU A 333 -12.95 6.45 -6.15
C LEU A 333 -13.49 5.03 -6.19
N GLN A 334 -13.64 4.39 -5.03
CA GLN A 334 -14.12 3.01 -4.94
C GLN A 334 -15.58 2.85 -5.41
N ARG A 335 -16.36 3.94 -5.47
CA ARG A 335 -17.67 3.97 -6.16
C ARG A 335 -17.57 3.73 -7.67
N ILE A 336 -16.40 3.93 -8.26
CA ILE A 336 -16.08 3.68 -9.67
C ILE A 336 -15.35 2.34 -9.82
N THR A 337 -14.35 2.09 -8.96
CA THR A 337 -13.41 0.95 -9.09
C THR A 337 -13.82 -0.33 -8.36
N THR A 338 -14.98 -0.35 -7.69
CA THR A 338 -15.54 -1.56 -7.08
C THR A 338 -17.00 -1.70 -7.50
N ARG A 339 -17.48 -2.94 -7.58
CA ARG A 339 -18.86 -3.29 -7.91
C ARG A 339 -19.33 -4.41 -6.97
N GLN A 340 -20.64 -4.59 -6.86
CA GLN A 340 -21.19 -5.72 -6.09
C GLN A 340 -20.82 -7.04 -6.80
N PRO A 341 -20.15 -7.97 -6.12
CA PRO A 341 -19.79 -9.26 -6.70
C PRO A 341 -20.98 -10.24 -6.70
N SER A 342 -20.89 -11.27 -7.54
CA SER A 342 -21.70 -12.48 -7.40
C SER A 342 -21.16 -13.41 -6.30
N ASP A 343 -21.99 -14.37 -5.89
CA ASP A 343 -21.64 -15.40 -4.92
C ASP A 343 -20.46 -16.26 -5.42
N ASP A 344 -20.40 -16.54 -6.72
CA ASP A 344 -19.29 -17.25 -7.36
C ASP A 344 -17.96 -16.51 -7.23
N GLN A 345 -17.99 -15.17 -7.33
CA GLN A 345 -16.81 -14.31 -7.19
C GLN A 345 -16.37 -14.19 -5.72
N LEU A 346 -17.33 -14.16 -4.79
CA LEU A 346 -17.06 -14.28 -3.36
C LEU A 346 -16.39 -15.62 -3.03
N GLN A 347 -16.86 -16.73 -3.63
CA GLN A 347 -16.22 -18.04 -3.47
C GLN A 347 -14.75 -18.02 -3.96
N VAL A 348 -14.44 -17.40 -5.11
CA VAL A 348 -13.05 -17.28 -5.58
C VAL A 348 -12.19 -16.46 -4.60
N ALA A 349 -12.71 -15.35 -4.10
CA ALA A 349 -12.00 -14.51 -3.13
C ALA A 349 -11.75 -15.22 -1.79
N ILE A 350 -12.70 -16.04 -1.32
CA ILE A 350 -12.54 -16.91 -0.13
C ILE A 350 -11.46 -17.96 -0.39
N GLN A 351 -11.51 -18.65 -1.53
CA GLN A 351 -10.53 -19.67 -1.91
C GLN A 351 -9.10 -19.12 -1.97
N ALA A 352 -8.93 -17.90 -2.51
CA ALA A 352 -7.65 -17.20 -2.49
C ALA A 352 -7.19 -16.87 -1.06
N LEU A 353 -8.09 -16.40 -0.20
CA LEU A 353 -7.77 -16.08 1.19
C LEU A 353 -7.34 -17.33 1.95
N GLU A 354 -8.12 -18.41 1.89
CA GLU A 354 -7.81 -19.69 2.52
C GLU A 354 -6.50 -20.28 1.99
N GLY A 355 -6.23 -20.14 0.68
CA GLY A 355 -4.98 -20.55 0.07
C GLY A 355 -3.76 -19.85 0.65
N ALA A 356 -3.83 -18.52 0.83
CA ALA A 356 -2.77 -17.75 1.45
C ALA A 356 -2.63 -18.09 2.94
N MET A 357 -3.74 -18.14 3.69
CA MET A 357 -3.75 -18.41 5.13
C MET A 357 -3.30 -19.82 5.51
N THR A 358 -3.55 -20.82 4.65
CA THR A 358 -3.03 -22.17 4.83
C THR A 358 -1.51 -22.17 4.74
N LEU A 359 -0.96 -21.57 3.69
CA LEU A 359 0.49 -21.51 3.46
C LEU A 359 1.23 -20.59 4.46
N GLU A 360 0.55 -19.60 5.03
CA GLU A 360 1.07 -18.78 6.14
C GLU A 360 1.22 -19.63 7.41
N LYS A 361 0.21 -20.44 7.76
CA LYS A 361 0.25 -21.37 8.91
C LYS A 361 1.33 -22.44 8.75
N GLU A 362 1.47 -23.01 7.55
CA GLU A 362 2.52 -23.98 7.22
C GLU A 362 3.94 -23.42 7.42
N GLN A 363 4.11 -22.11 7.24
CA GLN A 363 5.38 -21.40 7.49
C GLN A 363 5.57 -20.96 8.96
N GLY A 364 4.65 -21.33 9.86
CA GLY A 364 4.68 -20.92 11.27
C GLY A 364 4.19 -19.49 11.53
N GLY A 365 3.57 -18.84 10.53
CA GLY A 365 2.92 -17.55 10.71
C GLY A 365 1.68 -17.68 11.60
N VAL A 366 1.57 -16.84 12.62
CA VAL A 366 0.38 -16.79 13.48
C VAL A 366 -0.73 -16.05 12.72
N PRO A 367 -1.89 -16.66 12.47
CA PRO A 367 -3.04 -15.97 11.90
C PRO A 367 -3.64 -15.05 12.97
N VAL A 368 -3.22 -13.78 12.97
CA VAL A 368 -3.82 -12.79 13.85
C VAL A 368 -5.11 -12.29 13.21
N LEU A 369 -6.22 -12.46 13.94
CA LEU A 369 -7.45 -11.70 13.70
C LEU A 369 -7.21 -10.29 14.27
N ALA A 370 -7.60 -9.26 13.50
CA ALA A 370 -7.38 -7.86 13.86
C ALA A 370 -8.20 -7.43 15.09
#